data_AF-A0A1A7KDJ7-F1
#
_entry.id   AF-A0A1A7KDJ7-F1
#
_cell.length_a   1.000
_cell.length_b   1.000
_cell.length_c   1.000
_cell.angle_alpha   90.00
_cell.angle_beta   90.00
_cell.angle_gamma   90.00
#
_symmetry.space_group_name_H-M   'P 1'
#
loop_
_entity.id
_entity.type
_entity.pdbx_description
1 polymer ?
#
loop_
_entity_poly.entity_id
_entity_poly.type
_entity_poly.pdbx_seq_one_letter_code
_entity_poly.pdbx_strand_id
1 'polypeptide(L)'
;MSKVSEITSTFVAYLKRPDLYPELRRKIWKNIFNRSSGLRGKEEAEQWCQSIAVSEKDFIENVLKISFVPFENIFPQEYQNALKIQEKTPVKMGGAGSLSVIYYINEFAKAQSSIETGVAYGWSSFAALASLVSRNGTLYSSDMPYILQNQSEDFVGCVIPEKYKSNWDLYRFADKESLPKIFEKTKTFDVVHYDSDKTYDGRMWAYKILWDRLRNGGIFMSDDVGDNAAFKDYCEQNNHKPYIIEFDGKYAGVIIKK
;
A
#
# COMPACT_ATOMS: atom_id res chain seq x y z
N MET A 1 17.49 -7.27 -23.96
CA MET A 1 16.38 -7.96 -24.65
C MET A 1 15.85 -7.04 -25.75
N SER A 2 15.47 -7.57 -26.92
CA SER A 2 14.88 -6.74 -27.98
C SER A 2 13.45 -6.35 -27.59
N LYS A 3 13.00 -5.16 -28.01
CA LYS A 3 11.64 -4.66 -27.74
C LYS A 3 10.54 -5.61 -28.25
N VAL A 4 10.83 -6.36 -29.30
CA VAL A 4 9.96 -7.42 -29.85
C VAL A 4 9.85 -8.60 -28.90
N SER A 5 10.96 -9.05 -28.29
CA SER A 5 11.00 -10.14 -27.31
C SER A 5 10.22 -9.81 -26.03
N GLU A 6 10.22 -8.55 -25.61
CA GLU A 6 9.46 -8.08 -24.44
C GLU A 6 7.95 -8.03 -24.71
N ILE A 7 7.55 -7.65 -25.93
CA ILE A 7 6.15 -7.64 -26.35
C ILE A 7 5.61 -9.07 -26.48
N THR A 8 6.36 -10.01 -27.06
CA THR A 8 5.93 -11.41 -27.15
C THR A 8 5.88 -12.09 -25.78
N SER A 9 6.83 -11.84 -24.88
CA SER A 9 6.77 -12.40 -23.52
C SER A 9 5.57 -11.86 -22.74
N THR A 10 5.29 -10.55 -22.85
CA THR A 10 4.09 -9.92 -22.29
C THR A 10 2.83 -10.60 -22.80
N PHE A 11 2.70 -10.75 -24.12
CA PHE A 11 1.52 -11.34 -24.74
C PHE A 11 1.29 -12.79 -24.30
N VAL A 12 2.34 -13.61 -24.27
CA VAL A 12 2.28 -15.01 -23.81
C VAL A 12 1.94 -15.10 -22.32
N ALA A 13 2.44 -14.18 -21.50
CA ALA A 13 2.17 -14.16 -20.06
C ALA A 13 0.70 -13.82 -19.76
N TYR A 14 0.10 -12.86 -20.49
CA TYR A 14 -1.34 -12.62 -20.40
C TYR A 14 -2.17 -13.80 -20.93
N LEU A 15 -1.76 -14.47 -22.01
CA LEU A 15 -2.46 -15.66 -22.52
C LEU A 15 -2.62 -16.78 -21.48
N LYS A 16 -1.67 -16.89 -20.53
CA LYS A 16 -1.72 -17.86 -19.42
C LYS A 16 -2.61 -17.43 -18.24
N ARG A 17 -3.10 -16.18 -18.22
CA ARG A 17 -3.87 -15.56 -17.13
C ARG A 17 -5.06 -14.78 -17.70
N PRO A 18 -6.09 -15.47 -18.24
CA PRO A 18 -7.24 -14.82 -18.87
C PRO A 18 -8.05 -13.94 -17.91
N ASP A 19 -7.97 -14.20 -16.61
CA ASP A 19 -8.51 -13.38 -15.52
C ASP A 19 -7.93 -11.96 -15.46
N LEU A 20 -6.74 -11.73 -16.03
CA LEU A 20 -6.06 -10.43 -16.08
C LEU A 20 -6.36 -9.64 -17.37
N TYR A 21 -7.16 -10.18 -18.30
CA TYR A 21 -7.55 -9.48 -19.53
C TYR A 21 -8.31 -8.17 -19.32
N PRO A 22 -9.24 -8.04 -18.35
CA PRO A 22 -9.86 -6.76 -18.05
C PRO A 22 -8.82 -5.69 -17.72
N GLU A 23 -7.79 -6.05 -16.95
CA GLU A 23 -6.73 -5.12 -16.57
C GLU A 23 -5.79 -4.79 -17.74
N LEU A 24 -5.48 -5.76 -18.59
CA LEU A 24 -4.73 -5.50 -19.84
C LEU A 24 -5.44 -4.45 -20.71
N ARG A 25 -6.76 -4.58 -20.89
CA ARG A 25 -7.56 -3.61 -21.66
C ARG A 25 -7.49 -2.21 -21.02
N ARG A 26 -7.60 -2.11 -19.70
CA ARG A 26 -7.48 -0.85 -18.97
C ARG A 26 -6.10 -0.23 -19.14
N LYS A 27 -5.02 -1.02 -19.03
CA LYS A 27 -3.65 -0.55 -19.26
C LYS A 27 -3.43 -0.03 -20.67
N ILE A 28 -3.95 -0.73 -21.68
CA ILE A 28 -3.86 -0.28 -23.09
C ILE A 28 -4.60 1.05 -23.24
N TRP A 29 -5.84 1.15 -22.76
CA TRP A 29 -6.61 2.39 -22.84
C TRP A 29 -5.92 3.55 -22.11
N LYS A 30 -5.42 3.32 -20.90
CA LYS A 30 -4.65 4.27 -20.08
C LYS A 30 -3.39 4.78 -20.80
N ASN A 31 -2.63 3.88 -21.43
CA ASN A 31 -1.42 4.24 -22.17
C ASN A 31 -1.70 5.02 -23.47
N ILE A 32 -2.88 4.84 -24.07
CA ILE A 32 -3.27 5.55 -25.30
C ILE A 32 -3.86 6.93 -24.99
N PHE A 33 -4.74 7.04 -23.99
CA PHE A 33 -5.55 8.23 -23.76
C PHE A 33 -5.17 9.05 -22.53
N ASN A 34 -4.40 8.50 -21.58
CA ASN A 34 -4.26 9.10 -20.25
C ASN A 34 -2.83 9.05 -19.65
N ARG A 35 -1.82 9.14 -20.53
CA ARG A 35 -0.39 9.01 -20.20
C ARG A 35 0.13 9.99 -19.13
N SER A 36 -0.45 11.19 -19.03
CA SER A 36 -0.03 12.25 -18.09
C SER A 36 -0.71 12.19 -16.72
N SER A 37 -1.70 11.30 -16.53
CA SER A 37 -2.46 11.20 -15.27
C SER A 37 -1.62 10.87 -14.04
N GLY A 38 -0.45 10.24 -14.22
CA GLY A 38 0.46 9.88 -13.12
C GLY A 38 1.15 11.07 -12.45
N LEU A 39 1.39 12.15 -13.19
CA LEU A 39 2.13 13.34 -12.73
C LEU A 39 1.22 14.56 -12.53
N ARG A 40 -0.10 14.36 -12.57
CA ARG A 40 -1.09 15.43 -12.48
C ARG A 40 -0.93 16.17 -11.15
N GLY A 41 -0.54 17.45 -11.21
CA GLY A 41 -0.37 18.30 -10.03
C GLY A 41 0.78 17.88 -9.13
N LYS A 42 1.82 17.22 -9.66
CA LYS A 42 2.97 16.76 -8.87
C LYS A 42 3.69 17.87 -8.11
N GLU A 43 4.09 18.95 -8.80
CA GLU A 43 4.83 20.06 -8.15
C GLU A 43 4.02 20.70 -7.02
N GLU A 44 2.72 20.90 -7.24
CA GLU A 44 1.79 21.41 -6.22
C GLU A 44 1.67 20.43 -5.03
N ALA A 45 1.56 19.13 -5.31
CA ALA A 45 1.48 18.10 -4.28
C ALA A 45 2.75 18.01 -3.44
N GLU A 46 3.93 18.09 -4.07
CA GLU A 46 5.23 18.10 -3.38
C GLU A 46 5.37 19.33 -2.47
N GLN A 47 5.08 20.53 -2.99
CA GLN A 47 5.11 21.77 -2.21
C GLN A 47 4.12 21.74 -1.05
N TRP A 48 2.90 21.25 -1.31
CA TRP A 48 1.87 21.08 -0.29
C TRP A 48 2.33 20.12 0.81
N CYS A 49 2.82 18.93 0.44
CA CYS A 49 3.34 17.95 1.39
C CYS A 49 4.47 18.55 2.22
N GLN A 50 5.47 19.16 1.59
CA GLN A 50 6.60 19.78 2.27
C GLN A 50 6.15 20.87 3.27
N SER A 51 5.10 21.63 2.95
CA SER A 51 4.64 22.73 3.80
C SER A 51 3.95 22.30 5.10
N ILE A 52 3.44 21.06 5.16
CA ILE A 52 2.68 20.55 6.32
C ILE A 52 3.21 19.22 6.87
N ALA A 53 4.30 18.69 6.31
CA ALA A 53 4.87 17.43 6.73
C ALA A 53 5.37 17.48 8.18
N VAL A 54 5.24 16.34 8.85
CA VAL A 54 5.80 16.08 10.17
C VAL A 54 6.63 14.80 10.14
N SER A 55 7.50 14.61 11.13
CA SER A 55 8.24 13.35 11.28
C SER A 55 7.31 12.20 11.71
N GLU A 56 7.72 10.95 11.46
CA GLU A 56 7.01 9.77 11.99
C GLU A 56 6.82 9.88 13.51
N LYS A 57 7.89 10.28 14.23
CA LYS A 57 7.89 10.46 15.68
C LYS A 57 6.82 11.48 16.11
N ASP A 58 6.81 12.66 15.49
CA ASP A 58 5.88 13.72 15.87
C ASP A 58 4.43 13.31 15.62
N PHE A 59 4.16 12.61 14.51
CA PHE A 59 2.84 12.07 14.26
C PHE A 59 2.43 11.06 15.35
N ILE A 60 3.28 10.10 15.67
CA ILE A 60 2.98 9.03 16.63
C ILE A 60 2.80 9.60 18.06
N GLU A 61 3.70 10.47 18.51
CA GLU A 61 3.66 11.02 19.87
C GLU A 61 2.58 12.12 20.02
N ASN A 62 2.45 13.01 19.04
CA ASN A 62 1.56 14.17 19.19
C ASN A 62 0.14 13.92 18.67
N VAL A 63 -0.06 13.02 17.71
CA VAL A 63 -1.39 12.72 17.15
C VAL A 63 -1.94 11.43 17.74
N LEU A 64 -1.19 10.32 17.67
CA LEU A 64 -1.66 9.03 18.20
C LEU A 64 -1.53 8.95 19.73
N LYS A 65 -0.74 9.84 20.35
CA LYS A 65 -0.48 9.86 21.80
C LYS A 65 0.16 8.58 22.31
N ILE A 66 1.07 7.99 21.51
CA ILE A 66 1.81 6.78 21.84
C ILE A 66 3.31 7.11 21.89
N SER A 67 4.05 6.54 22.85
CA SER A 67 5.51 6.70 22.93
C SER A 67 6.17 6.10 21.69
N PHE A 68 7.03 6.85 21.01
CA PHE A 68 7.66 6.38 19.79
C PHE A 68 8.90 5.53 20.06
N VAL A 69 8.92 4.36 19.44
CA VAL A 69 10.10 3.51 19.23
C VAL A 69 10.10 3.09 17.77
N PRO A 70 11.21 3.25 17.01
CA PRO A 70 11.30 2.81 15.62
C PRO A 70 10.97 1.32 15.46
N PHE A 71 10.28 0.95 14.37
CA PHE A 71 9.80 -0.41 14.14
C PHE A 71 10.90 -1.48 14.24
N GLU A 72 12.07 -1.20 13.66
CA GLU A 72 13.26 -2.05 13.69
C GLU A 72 13.81 -2.27 15.11
N ASN A 73 13.53 -1.37 16.05
CA ASN A 73 13.90 -1.51 17.44
C ASN A 73 12.85 -2.26 18.26
N ILE A 74 11.60 -2.30 17.81
CA ILE A 74 10.54 -3.13 18.42
C ILE A 74 10.72 -4.60 18.02
N PHE A 75 11.07 -4.85 16.74
CA PHE A 75 11.22 -6.21 16.18
C PHE A 75 12.60 -6.44 15.54
N PRO A 76 13.71 -6.30 16.30
CA PRO A 76 15.06 -6.29 15.73
C PRO A 76 15.43 -7.60 15.04
N GLN A 77 15.02 -8.75 15.58
CA GLN A 77 15.39 -10.05 15.01
C GLN A 77 14.64 -10.33 13.71
N GLU A 78 13.34 -10.08 13.68
CA GLU A 78 12.49 -10.22 12.49
C GLU A 78 12.91 -9.23 11.40
N TYR A 79 13.18 -7.98 11.78
CA TYR A 79 13.64 -6.95 10.84
C TYR A 79 14.98 -7.31 10.17
N GLN A 80 15.97 -7.76 10.95
CA GLN A 80 17.25 -8.22 10.40
C GLN A 80 17.11 -9.46 9.51
N ASN A 81 16.18 -10.35 9.83
CA ASN A 81 15.88 -11.51 8.97
C ASN A 81 15.21 -11.08 7.66
N ALA A 82 14.27 -10.14 7.72
CA ALA A 82 13.60 -9.56 6.56
C ALA A 82 14.60 -8.91 5.59
N LEU A 83 15.57 -8.14 6.09
CA LEU A 83 16.67 -7.58 5.28
C LEU A 83 17.47 -8.67 4.56
N LYS A 84 17.90 -9.71 5.29
CA LYS A 84 18.65 -10.84 4.72
C LYS A 84 17.87 -11.60 3.65
N ILE A 85 16.56 -11.74 3.82
CA ILE A 85 15.69 -12.37 2.83
C ILE A 85 15.63 -11.50 1.59
N GLN A 86 15.36 -10.20 1.74
CA GLN A 86 15.31 -9.25 0.63
C GLN A 86 16.61 -9.25 -0.18
N GLU A 87 17.77 -9.17 0.48
CA GLU A 87 19.09 -9.16 -0.17
C GLU A 87 19.36 -10.43 -1.01
N LYS A 88 18.78 -11.56 -0.63
CA LYS A 88 18.91 -12.84 -1.36
C LYS A 88 17.93 -12.98 -2.52
N THR A 89 16.93 -12.11 -2.61
CA THR A 89 15.96 -12.18 -3.72
C THR A 89 16.65 -11.78 -5.04
N PRO A 90 16.49 -12.55 -6.12
CA PRO A 90 17.12 -12.27 -7.41
C PRO A 90 16.43 -11.13 -8.19
N VAL A 91 15.30 -10.64 -7.68
CA VAL A 91 14.46 -9.60 -8.29
C VAL A 91 14.41 -8.40 -7.37
N LYS A 92 14.36 -7.18 -7.94
CA LYS A 92 14.15 -5.95 -7.18
C LYS A 92 12.65 -5.61 -7.16
N MET A 93 12.07 -5.52 -5.96
CA MET A 93 10.66 -5.14 -5.73
C MET A 93 10.58 -3.88 -4.86
N GLY A 94 9.36 -3.43 -4.54
CA GLY A 94 9.12 -2.27 -3.65
C GLY A 94 9.74 -2.47 -2.26
N GLY A 95 10.45 -1.45 -1.78
CA GLY A 95 11.17 -1.47 -0.51
C GLY A 95 10.29 -1.14 0.70
N ALA A 96 10.92 -0.91 1.86
CA ALA A 96 10.22 -0.50 3.07
C ALA A 96 9.58 0.89 2.89
N GLY A 97 8.31 1.01 3.28
CA GLY A 97 7.64 2.29 3.49
C GLY A 97 7.82 2.81 4.92
N SER A 98 6.90 3.66 5.37
CA SER A 98 6.87 4.18 6.76
C SER A 98 6.40 3.10 7.76
N LEU A 99 7.25 2.10 8.02
CA LEU A 99 6.90 0.90 8.81
C LEU A 99 6.44 1.24 10.22
N SER A 100 7.08 2.22 10.85
CA SER A 100 6.69 2.68 12.18
C SER A 100 5.27 3.20 12.17
N VAL A 101 4.92 4.10 11.22
CA VAL A 101 3.55 4.61 11.11
C VAL A 101 2.56 3.49 10.87
N ILE A 102 2.84 2.56 9.93
CA ILE A 102 1.96 1.42 9.63
C ILE A 102 1.69 0.58 10.89
N TYR A 103 2.73 0.27 11.67
CA TYR A 103 2.56 -0.47 12.92
C TYR A 103 1.71 0.32 13.94
N TYR A 104 2.05 1.59 14.19
CA TYR A 104 1.38 2.38 15.22
C TYR A 104 -0.06 2.77 14.88
N ILE A 105 -0.42 2.96 13.60
CA ILE A 105 -1.83 3.19 13.23
C ILE A 105 -2.69 1.95 13.52
N ASN A 106 -2.13 0.74 13.33
CA ASN A 106 -2.82 -0.51 13.67
C ASN A 106 -2.94 -0.69 15.21
N GLU A 107 -1.90 -0.33 15.97
CA GLU A 107 -1.95 -0.31 17.44
C GLU A 107 -2.99 0.70 17.97
N PHE A 108 -2.96 1.93 17.47
CA PHE A 108 -3.89 3.00 17.86
C PHE A 108 -5.33 2.61 17.58
N ALA A 109 -5.61 2.07 16.38
CA ALA A 109 -6.94 1.64 16.01
C ALA A 109 -7.39 0.36 16.74
N LYS A 110 -6.50 -0.29 17.51
CA LYS A 110 -6.69 -1.64 18.06
C LYS A 110 -7.21 -2.60 17.00
N ALA A 111 -6.60 -2.51 15.82
CA ALA A 111 -7.13 -3.11 14.60
C ALA A 111 -7.35 -4.63 14.78
N GLN A 112 -8.50 -5.10 14.31
CA GLN A 112 -8.81 -6.51 14.08
C GLN A 112 -8.92 -6.82 12.59
N SER A 113 -9.20 -5.82 11.76
CA SER A 113 -9.32 -5.95 10.31
C SER A 113 -8.64 -4.78 9.63
N SER A 114 -7.57 -5.09 8.90
CA SER A 114 -6.85 -4.09 8.09
C SER A 114 -6.84 -4.52 6.64
N ILE A 115 -6.86 -3.55 5.74
CA ILE A 115 -6.74 -3.79 4.31
C ILE A 115 -5.56 -3.00 3.75
N GLU A 116 -4.77 -3.65 2.90
CA GLU A 116 -3.70 -2.99 2.14
C GLU A 116 -3.78 -3.29 0.64
N THR A 117 -3.23 -2.40 -0.18
CA THR A 117 -3.06 -2.62 -1.62
C THR A 117 -1.62 -2.37 -2.03
N GLY A 118 -0.98 -3.33 -2.70
CA GLY A 118 0.45 -3.32 -2.96
C GLY A 118 1.22 -3.93 -1.80
N VAL A 119 1.85 -5.07 -2.04
CA VAL A 119 2.59 -5.87 -1.04
C VAL A 119 4.08 -5.88 -1.33
N ALA A 120 4.45 -6.11 -2.60
CA ALA A 120 5.84 -6.31 -3.00
C ALA A 120 6.54 -7.34 -2.09
N TYR A 121 7.71 -7.02 -1.52
CA TYR A 121 8.40 -7.93 -0.59
C TYR A 121 7.59 -8.23 0.69
N GLY A 122 6.63 -7.39 1.06
CA GLY A 122 5.77 -7.53 2.24
C GLY A 122 6.21 -6.75 3.48
N TRP A 123 6.92 -5.64 3.32
CA TRP A 123 7.37 -4.82 4.45
C TRP A 123 6.20 -4.14 5.17
N SER A 124 5.29 -3.51 4.43
CA SER A 124 4.04 -2.95 4.97
C SER A 124 3.21 -4.03 5.65
N SER A 125 3.05 -5.19 4.99
CA SER A 125 2.33 -6.33 5.51
C SER A 125 2.94 -6.83 6.82
N PHE A 126 4.27 -6.92 6.90
CA PHE A 126 4.98 -7.29 8.12
C PHE A 126 4.68 -6.28 9.23
N ALA A 127 4.79 -4.97 8.97
CA ALA A 127 4.51 -3.95 9.97
C ALA A 127 3.06 -4.00 10.49
N ALA A 128 2.08 -4.16 9.61
CA ALA A 128 0.68 -4.29 9.98
C ALA A 128 0.42 -5.59 10.76
N LEU A 129 0.91 -6.73 10.27
CA LEU A 129 0.72 -8.03 10.91
C LEU A 129 1.37 -8.13 12.29
N ALA A 130 2.56 -7.53 12.47
CA ALA A 130 3.25 -7.51 13.76
C ALA A 130 2.38 -6.90 14.88
N SER A 131 1.47 -5.99 14.53
CA SER A 131 0.45 -5.43 15.41
C SER A 131 -0.76 -6.37 15.54
N LEU A 132 -1.35 -6.78 14.43
CA LEU A 132 -2.63 -7.52 14.36
C LEU A 132 -2.62 -8.87 15.06
N VAL A 133 -1.51 -9.62 14.97
CA VAL A 133 -1.42 -11.00 15.49
C VAL A 133 -1.68 -11.08 16.99
N SER A 134 -1.31 -10.05 17.75
CA SER A 134 -1.52 -9.99 19.21
C SER A 134 -3.00 -9.99 19.61
N ARG A 135 -3.90 -9.63 18.68
CA ARG A 135 -5.35 -9.52 18.87
C ARG A 135 -6.13 -10.49 18.01
N ASN A 136 -5.45 -11.46 17.39
CA ASN A 136 -6.03 -12.38 16.40
C ASN A 136 -6.73 -11.64 15.24
N GLY A 137 -6.20 -10.47 14.85
CA GLY A 137 -6.71 -9.68 13.72
C GLY A 137 -6.27 -10.25 12.37
N THR A 138 -6.87 -9.79 11.28
CA THR A 138 -6.56 -10.23 9.92
C THR A 138 -6.14 -9.05 9.05
N LEU A 139 -5.05 -9.22 8.31
CA LEU A 139 -4.67 -8.34 7.22
C LEU A 139 -5.17 -8.94 5.90
N TYR A 140 -5.96 -8.16 5.16
CA TYR A 140 -6.37 -8.48 3.81
C TYR A 140 -5.53 -7.67 2.82
N SER A 141 -4.83 -8.33 1.90
CA SER A 141 -3.96 -7.64 0.96
C SER A 141 -4.38 -7.89 -0.48
N SER A 142 -4.33 -6.86 -1.33
CA SER A 142 -4.31 -7.05 -2.78
C SER A 142 -2.91 -6.79 -3.33
N ASP A 143 -2.44 -7.66 -4.23
CA ASP A 143 -1.23 -7.39 -4.99
C ASP A 143 -1.34 -8.03 -6.37
N MET A 144 -1.13 -7.22 -7.40
CA MET A 144 -1.29 -7.63 -8.78
C MET A 144 -0.12 -8.54 -9.19
N PRO A 145 -0.39 -9.69 -9.84
CA PRO A 145 0.66 -10.56 -10.37
C PRO A 145 1.70 -9.81 -11.21
N TYR A 146 2.99 -10.13 -10.98
CA TYR A 146 4.12 -9.54 -11.70
C TYR A 146 4.35 -10.25 -13.04
N ILE A 147 3.36 -10.16 -13.94
CA ILE A 147 3.29 -10.86 -15.23
C ILE A 147 4.55 -10.68 -16.10
N LEU A 148 5.25 -9.55 -15.96
CA LEU A 148 6.40 -9.15 -16.78
C LEU A 148 7.76 -9.40 -16.12
N GLN A 149 7.78 -9.68 -14.82
CA GLN A 149 9.00 -9.95 -14.08
C GLN A 149 8.98 -11.44 -13.71
N ASN A 150 9.55 -12.26 -14.61
CA ASN A 150 9.70 -13.69 -14.37
C ASN A 150 10.27 -13.92 -12.96
N GLN A 151 9.65 -14.81 -12.17
CA GLN A 151 10.03 -15.20 -10.80
C GLN A 151 9.67 -14.21 -9.67
N SER A 152 9.21 -12.98 -9.94
CA SER A 152 8.81 -12.05 -8.86
C SER A 152 7.57 -12.51 -8.07
N GLU A 153 6.76 -13.42 -8.62
CA GLU A 153 5.58 -13.96 -7.92
C GLU A 153 5.96 -14.72 -6.63
N ASP A 154 7.07 -15.45 -6.64
CA ASP A 154 7.51 -16.30 -5.52
C ASP A 154 8.03 -15.49 -4.32
N PHE A 155 8.32 -14.20 -4.53
CA PHE A 155 8.90 -13.31 -3.53
C PHE A 155 7.89 -12.33 -2.92
N VAL A 156 6.62 -12.43 -3.29
CA VAL A 156 5.58 -11.58 -2.68
C VAL A 156 5.37 -11.96 -1.23
N GLY A 157 5.51 -10.98 -0.34
CA GLY A 157 5.39 -11.22 1.10
C GLY A 157 6.51 -12.08 1.69
N CYS A 158 7.63 -12.27 0.98
CA CYS A 158 8.70 -13.16 1.42
C CYS A 158 9.36 -12.71 2.73
N VAL A 159 9.31 -11.42 3.05
CA VAL A 159 9.91 -10.87 4.29
C VAL A 159 9.00 -11.00 5.50
N ILE A 160 7.73 -11.40 5.31
CA ILE A 160 6.77 -11.57 6.39
C ILE A 160 7.17 -12.80 7.22
N PRO A 161 7.40 -12.64 8.54
CA PRO A 161 7.67 -13.78 9.42
C PRO A 161 6.58 -14.85 9.35
N GLU A 162 6.98 -16.12 9.23
CA GLU A 162 6.03 -17.23 9.01
C GLU A 162 4.96 -17.33 10.10
N LYS A 163 5.33 -17.04 11.35
CA LYS A 163 4.43 -17.00 12.50
C LYS A 163 3.29 -15.97 12.39
N TYR A 164 3.37 -15.01 11.46
CA TYR A 164 2.36 -13.98 11.27
C TYR A 164 1.42 -14.27 10.09
N LYS A 165 1.79 -15.20 9.20
CA LYS A 165 1.04 -15.46 7.96
C LYS A 165 -0.31 -16.13 8.20
N SER A 166 -0.54 -16.75 9.35
CA SER A 166 -1.87 -17.26 9.75
C SER A 166 -2.94 -16.17 9.80
N ASN A 167 -2.53 -14.91 9.94
CA ASN A 167 -3.39 -13.74 10.05
C ASN A 167 -3.42 -12.93 8.75
N TRP A 168 -2.96 -13.51 7.64
CA TRP A 168 -2.81 -12.83 6.36
C TRP A 168 -3.64 -13.50 5.26
N ASP A 169 -4.50 -12.74 4.59
CA ASP A 169 -5.33 -13.18 3.47
C ASP A 169 -4.97 -12.38 2.19
N LEU A 170 -4.24 -13.01 1.27
CA LEU A 170 -3.67 -12.36 0.08
C LEU A 170 -4.47 -12.68 -1.18
N TYR A 171 -4.90 -11.63 -1.88
CA TYR A 171 -5.61 -11.69 -3.15
C TYR A 171 -4.68 -11.29 -4.30
N ARG A 172 -4.35 -12.27 -5.14
CA ARG A 172 -3.43 -12.13 -6.28
C ARG A 172 -4.13 -11.64 -7.56
N PHE A 173 -4.82 -10.50 -7.48
CA PHE A 173 -5.43 -9.82 -8.64
C PHE A 173 -5.19 -8.31 -8.56
N ALA A 174 -5.46 -7.58 -9.65
CA ALA A 174 -5.52 -6.13 -9.60
C ALA A 174 -6.64 -5.66 -8.65
N ASP A 175 -6.52 -4.44 -8.11
CA ASP A 175 -7.41 -3.96 -7.04
C ASP A 175 -8.89 -3.94 -7.43
N LYS A 176 -9.19 -3.69 -8.72
CA LYS A 176 -10.56 -3.70 -9.24
C LYS A 176 -11.23 -5.07 -9.12
N GLU A 177 -10.44 -6.14 -9.08
CA GLU A 177 -10.89 -7.51 -8.91
C GLU A 177 -10.69 -8.03 -7.48
N SER A 178 -9.63 -7.58 -6.79
CA SER A 178 -9.32 -8.01 -5.41
C SER A 178 -10.22 -7.35 -4.36
N LEU A 179 -10.40 -6.02 -4.43
CA LEU A 179 -11.15 -5.29 -3.41
C LEU A 179 -12.61 -5.77 -3.26
N PRO A 180 -13.38 -6.02 -4.33
CA PRO A 180 -14.72 -6.58 -4.19
C PRO A 180 -14.74 -7.93 -3.47
N LYS A 181 -13.79 -8.83 -3.75
CA LYS A 181 -13.68 -10.14 -3.10
C LYS A 181 -13.33 -10.01 -1.62
N ILE A 182 -12.43 -9.08 -1.28
CA ILE A 182 -12.08 -8.77 0.11
C ILE A 182 -13.32 -8.23 0.85
N PHE A 183 -14.12 -7.37 0.21
CA PHE A 183 -15.34 -6.80 0.81
C PHE A 183 -16.45 -7.85 1.06
N GLU A 184 -16.41 -8.99 0.36
CA GLU A 184 -17.29 -10.13 0.65
C GLU A 184 -16.89 -10.86 1.95
N LYS A 185 -15.60 -10.85 2.31
CA LYS A 185 -15.10 -11.44 3.57
C LYS A 185 -15.34 -10.53 4.76
N THR A 186 -15.04 -9.24 4.59
CA THR A 186 -15.10 -8.25 5.67
C THR A 186 -15.71 -6.96 5.15
N LYS A 187 -16.79 -6.49 5.81
CA LYS A 187 -17.54 -5.30 5.36
C LYS A 187 -16.95 -3.98 5.82
N THR A 188 -16.19 -3.99 6.90
CA THR A 188 -15.66 -2.81 7.57
C THR A 188 -14.22 -3.04 8.00
N PHE A 189 -13.36 -2.05 7.82
CA PHE A 189 -11.95 -2.11 8.21
C PHE A 189 -11.63 -1.06 9.27
N ASP A 190 -10.67 -1.37 10.14
CA ASP A 190 -10.10 -0.48 11.14
C ASP A 190 -9.01 0.41 10.56
N VAL A 191 -8.20 -0.16 9.66
CA VAL A 191 -7.12 0.52 8.96
C VAL A 191 -7.16 0.19 7.46
N VAL A 192 -6.94 1.21 6.64
CA VAL A 192 -6.69 1.10 5.20
C VAL A 192 -5.28 1.61 4.92
N HIS A 193 -4.50 0.87 4.14
CA HIS A 193 -3.19 1.30 3.62
C HIS A 193 -3.14 1.16 2.09
N TYR A 194 -2.94 2.26 1.37
CA TYR A 194 -2.94 2.28 -0.09
C TYR A 194 -1.54 2.51 -0.67
N ASP A 195 -1.02 1.54 -1.42
CA ASP A 195 0.32 1.56 -2.03
C ASP A 195 0.36 0.98 -3.48
N SER A 196 -0.76 0.94 -4.20
CA SER A 196 -0.85 0.23 -5.50
C SER A 196 -0.77 1.13 -6.75
N ASP A 197 -1.90 1.49 -7.38
CA ASP A 197 -1.93 2.32 -8.61
C ASP A 197 -1.56 3.76 -8.27
N LYS A 198 -0.36 4.17 -8.71
CA LYS A 198 0.18 5.51 -8.46
C LYS A 198 -0.43 6.61 -9.32
N THR A 199 -1.38 6.30 -10.21
CA THR A 199 -2.03 7.34 -11.01
C THR A 199 -3.13 8.07 -10.28
N TYR A 200 -3.35 9.32 -10.67
CA TYR A 200 -4.37 10.17 -10.06
C TYR A 200 -5.75 9.51 -10.05
N ASP A 201 -6.22 9.02 -11.22
CA ASP A 201 -7.55 8.42 -11.34
C ASP A 201 -7.67 7.09 -10.59
N GLY A 202 -6.59 6.31 -10.53
CA GLY A 202 -6.51 5.07 -9.76
C GLY A 202 -6.68 5.33 -8.27
N ARG A 203 -5.91 6.29 -7.75
CA ARG A 203 -6.00 6.78 -6.36
C ARG A 203 -7.41 7.28 -6.05
N MET A 204 -7.95 8.21 -6.83
CA MET A 204 -9.29 8.77 -6.58
C MET A 204 -10.39 7.71 -6.56
N TRP A 205 -10.32 6.72 -7.45
CA TRP A 205 -11.24 5.59 -7.45
C TRP A 205 -11.09 4.72 -6.19
N ALA A 206 -9.86 4.33 -5.86
CA ALA A 206 -9.59 3.44 -4.73
C ALA A 206 -9.91 4.11 -3.39
N TYR A 207 -9.49 5.37 -3.21
CA TYR A 207 -9.73 6.15 -1.99
C TYR A 207 -11.21 6.18 -1.65
N LYS A 208 -12.07 6.48 -2.63
CA LYS A 208 -13.52 6.50 -2.43
C LYS A 208 -14.05 5.17 -1.91
N ILE A 209 -13.77 4.07 -2.61
CA ILE A 209 -14.37 2.77 -2.26
C ILE A 209 -13.79 2.19 -0.95
N LEU A 210 -12.53 2.49 -0.64
CA LEU A 210 -11.88 2.06 0.60
C LEU A 210 -12.37 2.91 1.78
N TRP A 211 -12.54 4.22 1.59
CA TRP A 211 -13.09 5.11 2.60
C TRP A 211 -14.50 4.72 3.02
N ASP A 212 -15.34 4.28 2.08
CA ASP A 212 -16.70 3.78 2.36
C ASP A 212 -16.71 2.52 3.24
N ARG A 213 -15.60 1.76 3.26
CA ARG A 213 -15.43 0.56 4.10
C ARG A 213 -14.68 0.83 5.39
N LEU A 214 -14.01 1.97 5.52
CA LEU A 214 -13.33 2.36 6.76
C LEU A 214 -14.38 2.71 7.84
N ARG A 215 -14.24 2.16 9.05
CA ARG A 215 -15.12 2.53 10.17
C ARG A 215 -14.86 3.95 10.68
N ASN A 216 -15.81 4.51 11.42
CA ASN A 216 -15.56 5.74 12.17
C ASN A 216 -14.49 5.49 13.25
N GLY A 217 -13.60 6.45 13.43
CA GLY A 217 -12.37 6.31 14.21
C GLY A 217 -11.32 5.39 13.58
N GLY A 218 -11.52 4.92 12.34
CA GLY A 218 -10.54 4.16 11.58
C GLY A 218 -9.51 5.07 10.92
N ILE A 219 -8.38 4.49 10.49
CA ILE A 219 -7.27 5.24 9.87
C ILE A 219 -7.12 4.86 8.41
N PHE A 220 -7.03 5.86 7.55
CA PHE A 220 -6.66 5.73 6.15
C PHE A 220 -5.23 6.22 5.95
N MET A 221 -4.37 5.42 5.37
CA MET A 221 -3.00 5.79 4.98
C MET A 221 -2.81 5.57 3.49
N SER A 222 -2.13 6.49 2.81
CA SER A 222 -1.66 6.30 1.43
C SER A 222 -0.19 6.64 1.33
N ASP A 223 0.54 5.84 0.55
CA ASP A 223 1.95 6.08 0.25
C ASP A 223 2.15 6.94 -1.01
N ASP A 224 3.31 7.58 -1.06
CA ASP A 224 3.79 8.44 -2.14
C ASP A 224 2.80 9.56 -2.52
N VAL A 225 2.22 10.23 -1.51
CA VAL A 225 1.20 11.27 -1.73
C VAL A 225 1.74 12.53 -2.40
N GLY A 226 3.07 12.69 -2.48
CA GLY A 226 3.74 13.72 -3.27
C GLY A 226 3.81 13.43 -4.77
N ASP A 227 3.59 12.20 -5.24
CA ASP A 227 3.76 11.85 -6.66
C ASP A 227 2.76 12.57 -7.59
N ASN A 228 1.59 12.93 -7.07
CA ASN A 228 0.54 13.70 -7.74
C ASN A 228 -0.47 14.26 -6.73
N ALA A 229 -1.32 15.18 -7.19
CA ALA A 229 -2.29 15.88 -6.36
C ALA A 229 -3.48 15.04 -5.86
N ALA A 230 -3.58 13.74 -6.18
CA ALA A 230 -4.79 12.97 -5.89
C ALA A 230 -5.16 12.91 -4.40
N PHE A 231 -4.17 12.74 -3.50
CA PHE A 231 -4.43 12.70 -2.07
C PHE A 231 -4.85 14.08 -1.53
N LYS A 232 -4.16 15.14 -1.98
CA LYS A 232 -4.51 16.54 -1.66
C LYS A 232 -5.94 16.85 -2.08
N ASP A 233 -6.25 16.63 -3.36
CA ASP A 233 -7.57 16.90 -3.94
C ASP A 233 -8.66 16.07 -3.25
N TYR A 234 -8.40 14.80 -2.95
CA TYR A 234 -9.34 13.96 -2.22
C TYR A 234 -9.64 14.52 -0.82
N CYS A 235 -8.62 15.00 -0.11
CA CYS A 235 -8.80 15.60 1.20
C CYS A 235 -9.61 16.91 1.10
N GLU A 236 -9.28 17.79 0.16
CA GLU A 236 -9.94 19.08 -0.03
C GLU A 236 -11.43 18.90 -0.43
N GLN A 237 -11.71 18.00 -1.38
CA GLN A 237 -13.08 17.72 -1.85
C GLN A 237 -14.00 17.17 -0.76
N ASN A 238 -13.45 16.41 0.19
CA ASN A 238 -14.21 15.76 1.26
C ASN A 238 -14.01 16.44 2.63
N ASN A 239 -13.34 17.59 2.65
CA ASN A 239 -13.01 18.35 3.86
C ASN A 239 -12.35 17.48 4.96
N HIS A 240 -11.47 16.57 4.54
CA HIS A 240 -10.69 15.75 5.44
C HIS A 240 -9.51 16.56 5.98
N LYS A 241 -9.13 16.29 7.24
CA LYS A 241 -7.90 16.82 7.83
C LYS A 241 -6.79 15.77 7.67
N PRO A 242 -5.83 15.96 6.76
CA PRO A 242 -4.72 15.04 6.62
C PRO A 242 -3.61 15.32 7.63
N TYR A 243 -2.80 14.30 7.87
CA TYR A 243 -1.47 14.38 8.44
C TYR A 243 -0.50 13.89 7.38
N ILE A 244 0.50 14.70 7.02
CA ILE A 244 1.53 14.31 6.06
C ILE A 244 2.77 13.91 6.84
N ILE A 245 3.28 12.72 6.58
CA ILE A 245 4.45 12.16 7.23
C ILE A 245 5.58 12.08 6.23
N GLU A 246 6.71 12.70 6.54
CA GLU A 246 7.94 12.58 5.75
C GLU A 246 8.77 11.39 6.23
N PHE A 247 9.22 10.56 5.28
CA PHE A 247 10.13 9.45 5.51
C PHE A 247 10.95 9.19 4.24
N ASP A 248 12.27 8.99 4.37
CA ASP A 248 13.19 8.70 3.25
C ASP A 248 13.03 9.61 2.01
N GLY A 249 12.76 10.91 2.23
CA GLY A 249 12.55 11.90 1.16
C GLY A 249 11.24 11.72 0.38
N LYS A 250 10.30 10.96 0.93
CA LYS A 250 8.96 10.71 0.42
C LYS A 250 7.92 11.13 1.45
N TYR A 251 6.65 11.10 1.03
CA TYR A 251 5.51 11.47 1.86
C TYR A 251 4.45 10.38 1.90
N ALA A 252 3.95 10.07 3.09
CA ALA A 252 2.72 9.33 3.32
C ALA A 252 1.64 10.28 3.85
N GLY A 253 0.40 10.07 3.42
CA GLY A 253 -0.74 10.83 3.89
C GLY A 253 -1.64 9.97 4.77
N VAL A 254 -2.02 10.50 5.93
CA VAL A 254 -2.88 9.81 6.90
C VAL A 254 -4.12 10.64 7.20
N ILE A 255 -5.29 10.00 7.24
CA ILE A 255 -6.57 10.59 7.61
C ILE A 255 -7.22 9.72 8.70
N ILE A 256 -7.71 10.34 9.76
CA ILE A 256 -8.52 9.67 10.78
C ILE A 256 -9.99 9.95 10.48
N LYS A 257 -10.78 8.91 10.22
CA LYS A 257 -12.21 9.04 9.92
C LYS A 257 -12.98 9.41 11.20
N LYS A 258 -13.86 10.40 11.11
CA LYS A 258 -14.72 10.85 12.22
C LYS A 258 -16.02 10.08 12.26
#